data_AF-A0A7C2W1U1-F1
#
_entry.id   AF-A0A7C2W1U1-F1
#
_cell.length_a   1.000
_cell.length_b   1.000
_cell.length_c   1.000
_cell.angle_alpha   90.00
_cell.angle_beta   90.00
_cell.angle_gamma   90.00
#
_symmetry.space_group_name_H-M   'P 1'
#
loop_
_entity.id
_entity.type
_entity.pdbx_description
1 polymer ?
#
loop_
_entity_poly.entity_id
_entity_poly.type
_entity_poly.pdbx_seq_one_letter_code
_entity_poly.pdbx_strand_id
1 'polypeptide(L)'
;MSLCIVDFHTHLCDAKFWFKGKGALSSYSKQYFNDFSVEFAVSLPLLSAFDRWMKPRKINPLKSDRTVPFILAGGSPPSNKPLGVKVHPPLQNASADDPIFEPFYELAEKARCPVVIHFGYCSAGNLKFADPIVLDFIADSFPSVTFIMAHMGTGRGGYWENAKMVALKNDNVYLETSWAPPKVITEAVAMFGDERILFGSDYPFKSLSEELGKITSLNLPNESLIRILGENAKKLLRRVRNVQGALR
;
A
#
# COMPACT_ATOMS: atom_id res chain seq x y z
N MET A 1 -25.56 -8.60 -5.07
CA MET A 1 -24.37 -8.13 -5.81
C MET A 1 -23.18 -8.99 -5.39
N SER A 2 -22.39 -9.52 -6.32
CA SER A 2 -21.15 -10.23 -5.97
C SER A 2 -20.14 -9.20 -5.45
N LEU A 3 -19.65 -9.39 -4.24
CA LEU A 3 -18.67 -8.52 -3.61
C LEU A 3 -17.32 -8.74 -4.31
N CYS A 4 -16.91 -7.77 -5.13
CA CYS A 4 -15.59 -7.82 -5.73
C CYS A 4 -14.55 -7.26 -4.76
N ILE A 5 -13.61 -8.12 -4.36
CA ILE A 5 -12.50 -7.74 -3.49
C ILE A 5 -11.28 -7.41 -4.35
N VAL A 6 -10.65 -6.27 -4.06
CA VAL A 6 -9.33 -5.89 -4.56
C VAL A 6 -8.42 -5.70 -3.36
N ASP A 7 -7.42 -6.56 -3.26
CA ASP A 7 -6.41 -6.44 -2.21
C ASP A 7 -5.31 -5.47 -2.66
N PHE A 8 -5.29 -4.26 -2.12
CA PHE A 8 -4.37 -3.21 -2.53
C PHE A 8 -2.96 -3.34 -1.92
N HIS A 9 -2.73 -4.31 -1.03
CA HIS A 9 -1.44 -4.46 -0.38
C HIS A 9 -1.11 -5.93 -0.23
N THR A 10 -0.30 -6.46 -1.15
CA THR A 10 0.24 -7.81 -1.04
C THR A 10 1.72 -7.83 -1.39
N HIS A 11 2.40 -8.92 -1.04
CA HIS A 11 3.77 -9.22 -1.41
C HIS A 11 3.85 -10.54 -2.20
N LEU A 12 2.91 -10.75 -3.12
CA LEU A 12 2.88 -11.92 -4.02
C LEU A 12 4.11 -11.91 -4.93
N CYS A 13 4.91 -12.98 -4.92
CA CYS A 13 6.07 -13.17 -5.80
C CYS A 13 6.36 -14.66 -6.00
N ASP A 14 7.11 -15.00 -7.04
CA ASP A 14 7.53 -16.39 -7.33
C ASP A 14 8.74 -16.83 -6.50
N ALA A 15 9.36 -15.90 -5.77
CA ALA A 15 10.54 -16.19 -4.96
C ALA A 15 10.15 -16.70 -3.58
N LYS A 16 10.75 -17.82 -3.15
CA LYS A 16 10.70 -18.23 -1.75
C LYS A 16 11.50 -17.24 -0.91
N PHE A 17 10.90 -16.73 0.16
CA PHE A 17 11.62 -15.96 1.16
C PHE A 17 11.34 -16.48 2.56
N TRP A 18 12.29 -16.21 3.44
CA TRP A 18 12.25 -16.68 4.81
C TRP A 18 11.81 -15.55 5.71
N PHE A 19 10.71 -15.78 6.43
CA PHE A 19 10.30 -14.89 7.51
C PHE A 19 10.60 -15.57 8.84
N LYS A 20 11.27 -14.86 9.74
CA LYS A 20 11.77 -15.40 11.02
C LYS A 20 10.60 -16.06 11.79
N GLY A 21 10.71 -17.36 12.04
CA GLY A 21 9.71 -18.15 12.76
C GLY A 21 8.54 -18.73 11.94
N LYS A 22 8.43 -18.47 10.62
CA LYS A 22 7.35 -19.00 9.76
C LYS A 22 7.82 -19.96 8.64
N GLY A 23 9.11 -20.33 8.61
CA GLY A 23 9.67 -21.18 7.56
C GLY A 23 9.78 -20.49 6.20
N ALA A 24 10.06 -21.26 5.14
CA ALA A 24 10.07 -20.75 3.78
C ALA A 24 8.63 -20.48 3.32
N LEU A 25 8.28 -19.21 3.13
CA LEU A 25 7.00 -18.81 2.55
C LEU A 25 7.17 -18.70 1.04
N SER A 26 6.36 -19.45 0.28
CA SER A 26 6.04 -19.09 -1.10
C SER A 26 4.90 -18.07 -1.04
N SER A 27 5.10 -16.86 -1.54
CA SER A 27 4.07 -15.82 -1.40
C SER A 27 3.01 -15.85 -2.50
N TYR A 28 3.18 -16.64 -3.56
CA TYR A 28 2.10 -16.87 -4.52
C TYR A 28 1.50 -18.28 -4.38
N SER A 29 0.22 -18.35 -4.01
CA SER A 29 -0.60 -19.55 -4.19
C SER A 29 -1.77 -19.19 -5.12
N LYS A 30 -2.06 -20.03 -6.13
CA LYS A 30 -3.27 -19.85 -6.95
C LYS A 30 -4.55 -19.92 -6.09
N GLN A 31 -4.47 -20.60 -4.95
CA GLN A 31 -5.56 -20.69 -3.97
C GLN A 31 -5.90 -19.33 -3.34
N TYR A 32 -4.92 -18.45 -3.11
CA TYR A 32 -5.13 -17.10 -2.54
C TYR A 32 -6.28 -16.35 -3.24
N PHE A 33 -6.33 -16.39 -4.57
CA PHE A 33 -7.34 -15.70 -5.35
C PHE A 33 -8.70 -16.41 -5.39
N ASN A 34 -8.72 -17.72 -5.19
CA ASN A 34 -9.93 -18.53 -5.30
C ASN A 34 -10.68 -18.60 -3.96
N ASP A 35 -9.95 -18.70 -2.85
CA ASP A 35 -10.53 -18.93 -1.52
C ASP A 35 -11.41 -17.77 -1.03
N PHE A 36 -11.16 -16.55 -1.52
CA PHE A 36 -11.85 -15.33 -1.07
C PHE A 36 -12.45 -14.50 -2.21
N SER A 37 -12.55 -15.04 -3.44
CA SER A 37 -13.06 -14.31 -4.60
C SER A 37 -12.37 -12.95 -4.85
N VAL A 38 -11.07 -12.85 -4.57
CA VAL A 38 -10.26 -11.65 -4.85
C VAL A 38 -10.14 -11.48 -6.35
N GLU A 39 -10.65 -10.41 -6.95
CA GLU A 39 -10.60 -10.23 -8.40
C GLU A 39 -9.16 -10.05 -8.89
N PHE A 40 -8.45 -9.09 -8.29
CA PHE A 40 -7.02 -8.86 -8.51
C PHE A 40 -6.37 -8.25 -7.25
N ALA A 41 -5.04 -8.32 -7.20
CA ALA A 41 -4.25 -7.80 -6.09
C ALA A 41 -3.12 -6.87 -6.57
N VAL A 42 -2.85 -5.80 -5.83
CA VAL A 42 -1.64 -4.99 -6.01
C VAL A 42 -0.49 -5.71 -5.32
N SER A 43 0.53 -6.06 -6.11
CA SER A 43 1.73 -6.72 -5.59
C SER A 43 2.84 -5.68 -5.44
N LEU A 44 3.19 -5.41 -4.18
CA LEU A 44 4.23 -4.49 -3.79
C LEU A 44 5.57 -5.23 -3.67
N PRO A 45 6.68 -4.61 -4.09
CA PRO A 45 8.01 -5.19 -3.93
C PRO A 45 8.32 -5.35 -2.43
N LEU A 46 8.90 -6.50 -2.08
CA LEU A 46 9.35 -6.79 -0.73
C LEU A 46 10.82 -6.39 -0.57
N LEU A 47 11.14 -5.77 0.56
CA LEU A 47 12.50 -5.53 1.02
C LEU A 47 12.78 -6.50 2.18
N SER A 48 13.63 -7.50 1.97
CA SER A 48 14.04 -8.39 3.06
C SER A 48 15.30 -7.88 3.75
N ALA A 49 15.23 -7.71 5.07
CA ALA A 49 16.33 -7.26 5.91
C ALA A 49 17.12 -8.45 6.49
N PHE A 50 17.57 -9.37 5.63
CA PHE A 50 18.25 -10.58 6.07
C PHE A 50 19.59 -10.29 6.78
N ASP A 51 20.24 -9.19 6.40
CA ASP A 51 21.43 -8.68 7.05
C ASP A 51 21.17 -7.30 7.64
N ARG A 52 21.58 -7.12 8.90
CA ARG A 52 21.53 -5.84 9.63
C ARG A 52 22.00 -4.70 8.72
N TRP A 53 21.15 -3.68 8.61
CA TRP A 53 21.45 -2.31 8.18
C TRP A 53 22.49 -2.23 7.06
N MET A 54 22.04 -2.26 5.80
CA MET A 54 22.52 -1.35 4.73
C MET A 54 22.09 -1.77 3.31
N LYS A 55 21.64 -3.00 3.06
CA LYS A 55 21.21 -3.45 1.71
C LYS A 55 20.07 -4.45 1.73
N PRO A 56 18.81 -4.03 1.95
CA PRO A 56 17.69 -4.97 1.90
C PRO A 56 17.60 -5.60 0.50
N ARG A 57 17.41 -6.93 0.45
CA ARG A 57 17.25 -7.62 -0.83
C ARG A 57 15.88 -7.25 -1.40
N LYS A 58 15.89 -6.65 -2.59
CA LYS A 58 14.67 -6.38 -3.36
C LYS A 58 14.16 -7.68 -3.96
N ILE A 59 12.90 -7.99 -3.68
CA ILE A 59 12.17 -9.09 -4.32
C ILE A 59 11.12 -8.47 -5.23
N ASN A 60 11.19 -8.83 -6.51
CA ASN A 60 10.27 -8.30 -7.51
C ASN A 60 8.87 -8.88 -7.31
N PRO A 61 7.83 -8.06 -7.50
CA PRO A 61 6.44 -8.50 -7.41
C PRO A 61 6.08 -9.47 -8.55
N LEU A 62 5.12 -10.35 -8.28
CA LEU A 62 4.52 -11.24 -9.26
C LEU A 62 3.87 -10.44 -10.39
N LYS A 63 4.07 -10.90 -11.62
CA LYS A 63 3.38 -10.40 -12.80
C LYS A 63 2.43 -11.48 -13.31
N SER A 64 1.13 -11.24 -13.21
CA SER A 64 0.08 -12.09 -13.80
C SER A 64 -1.08 -11.24 -14.32
N ASP A 65 -2.07 -11.90 -14.90
CA ASP A 65 -3.35 -11.33 -15.30
C ASP A 65 -4.15 -10.77 -14.12
N ARG A 66 -3.92 -11.28 -12.90
CA ARG A 66 -4.61 -10.90 -11.66
C ARG A 66 -3.74 -10.13 -10.67
N THR A 67 -2.51 -9.75 -11.04
CA THR A 67 -1.67 -8.87 -10.22
C THR A 67 -1.37 -7.55 -10.89
N VAL A 68 -1.26 -6.50 -10.07
CA VAL A 68 -0.84 -5.16 -10.48
C VAL A 68 0.51 -4.87 -9.80
N PRO A 69 1.64 -5.07 -10.48
CA PRO A 69 2.96 -4.92 -9.88
C PRO A 69 3.35 -3.45 -9.74
N PHE A 70 3.79 -3.05 -8.54
CA PHE A 70 4.37 -1.72 -8.30
C PHE A 70 5.90 -1.79 -8.33
N ILE A 71 6.55 -0.66 -8.64
CA ILE A 71 8.01 -0.56 -8.56
C ILE A 71 8.45 -0.07 -7.19
N LEU A 72 9.63 -0.47 -6.74
CA LEU A 72 10.25 0.11 -5.55
C LEU A 72 11.01 1.37 -5.97
N ALA A 73 10.78 2.49 -5.28
CA ALA A 73 11.60 3.70 -5.43
C ALA A 73 13.00 3.41 -4.90
N GLY A 74 14.01 3.40 -5.76
CA GLY A 74 15.40 3.16 -5.36
C GLY A 74 16.32 3.08 -6.57
N GLY A 75 17.47 3.76 -6.47
CA GLY A 75 18.31 4.02 -7.64
C GLY A 75 17.66 5.02 -8.58
N SER A 76 17.82 4.83 -9.89
CA SER A 76 17.21 5.71 -10.90
C SER A 76 15.81 5.21 -11.29
N PRO A 77 14.84 6.11 -11.54
CA PRO A 77 13.54 5.73 -12.06
C PRO A 77 13.64 5.01 -13.40
N PRO A 78 12.76 4.03 -13.68
CA PRO A 78 12.75 3.36 -14.98
C PRO A 78 12.30 4.33 -16.08
N SER A 79 12.71 4.05 -17.32
CA SER A 79 12.24 4.79 -18.50
C SER A 79 10.75 4.57 -18.80
N ASN A 80 10.22 3.40 -18.43
CA ASN A 80 8.81 3.05 -18.66
C ASN A 80 7.91 3.57 -17.54
N LYS A 81 6.68 3.94 -17.88
CA LYS A 81 5.66 4.37 -16.91
C LYS A 81 5.27 3.18 -16.00
N PRO A 82 5.38 3.32 -14.67
CA PRO A 82 4.94 2.28 -13.74
C PRO A 82 3.42 2.34 -13.48
N LEU A 83 2.85 1.24 -13.00
CA LEU A 83 1.45 1.21 -12.53
C LEU A 83 1.28 1.76 -11.11
N GLY A 84 2.38 1.92 -10.39
CA GLY A 84 2.46 2.50 -9.05
C GLY A 84 3.87 2.39 -8.49
N VAL A 85 4.15 3.17 -7.46
CA VAL A 85 5.44 3.24 -6.77
C VAL A 85 5.26 2.83 -5.31
N LYS A 86 6.23 2.12 -4.75
CA LYS A 86 6.35 1.80 -3.32
C LYS A 86 7.58 2.48 -2.76
N VAL A 87 7.41 3.15 -1.62
CA VAL A 87 8.48 3.64 -0.76
C VAL A 87 8.35 2.98 0.61
N HIS A 88 9.48 2.62 1.19
CA HIS A 88 9.55 2.02 2.52
C HIS A 88 10.66 2.69 3.35
N PRO A 89 10.44 3.95 3.79
CA PRO A 89 11.45 4.76 4.48
C PRO A 89 12.21 4.04 5.62
N PRO A 90 11.56 3.26 6.53
CA PRO A 90 12.30 2.56 7.59
C PRO A 90 13.33 1.54 7.08
N LEU A 91 13.05 0.82 6.00
CA LEU A 91 13.97 -0.19 5.45
C LEU A 91 14.97 0.42 4.45
N GLN A 92 14.62 1.56 3.87
CA GLN A 92 15.49 2.27 2.92
C GLN A 92 16.45 3.25 3.60
N ASN A 93 16.30 3.46 4.91
CA ASN A 93 17.14 4.37 5.70
C ASN A 93 17.18 5.81 5.16
N ALA A 94 16.06 6.27 4.63
CA ALA A 94 15.86 7.63 4.15
C ALA A 94 14.43 8.05 4.46
N SER A 95 14.22 9.33 4.78
CA SER A 95 12.88 9.86 5.02
C SER A 95 12.06 9.89 3.73
N ALA A 96 10.73 9.86 3.81
CA ALA A 96 9.91 9.89 2.59
C ALA A 96 10.07 11.22 1.81
N ASP A 97 10.36 12.31 2.49
CA ASP A 97 10.66 13.63 1.92
C ASP A 97 12.13 13.80 1.51
N ASP A 98 12.93 12.74 1.56
CA ASP A 98 14.31 12.80 1.10
C ASP A 98 14.38 13.00 -0.42
N PRO A 99 15.19 13.96 -0.94
CA PRO A 99 15.32 14.23 -2.38
C PRO A 99 15.64 13.01 -3.24
N ILE A 100 16.20 11.93 -2.68
CA ILE A 100 16.41 10.69 -3.43
C ILE A 100 15.12 10.08 -4.01
N PHE A 101 13.96 10.40 -3.41
CA PHE A 101 12.65 9.89 -3.85
C PHE A 101 11.92 10.84 -4.80
N GLU A 102 12.32 12.11 -4.87
CA GLU A 102 11.68 13.14 -5.70
C GLU A 102 11.54 12.73 -7.18
N PRO A 103 12.57 12.14 -7.84
CA PRO A 103 12.43 11.67 -9.22
C PRO A 103 11.34 10.60 -9.41
N PHE A 104 11.03 9.82 -8.36
CA PHE A 104 9.95 8.84 -8.39
C PHE A 104 8.58 9.48 -8.19
N TYR A 105 8.48 10.58 -7.42
CA TYR A 105 7.26 11.36 -7.27
C TYR A 105 6.92 12.11 -8.55
N GLU A 106 7.91 12.72 -9.22
CA GLU A 106 7.72 13.29 -10.55
C GLU A 106 7.28 12.24 -11.58
N LEU A 107 7.90 11.04 -11.55
CA LEU A 107 7.50 9.95 -12.42
C LEU A 107 6.06 9.51 -12.13
N ALA A 108 5.69 9.42 -10.85
CA ALA A 108 4.34 9.05 -10.44
C ALA A 108 3.31 10.09 -10.89
N GLU A 109 3.64 11.38 -10.80
CA GLU A 109 2.81 12.47 -11.29
C GLU A 109 2.61 12.38 -12.81
N LYS A 110 3.71 12.25 -13.58
CA LYS A 110 3.69 12.10 -15.04
C LYS A 110 2.91 10.85 -15.49
N ALA A 111 3.03 9.75 -14.74
CA ALA A 111 2.34 8.49 -15.00
C ALA A 111 0.91 8.45 -14.45
N ARG A 112 0.53 9.45 -13.62
CA ARG A 112 -0.67 9.51 -12.79
C ARG A 112 -0.91 8.19 -12.02
N CYS A 113 0.16 7.59 -11.52
CA CYS A 113 0.10 6.38 -10.74
C CYS A 113 0.22 6.69 -9.24
N PRO A 114 -0.36 5.85 -8.36
CA PRO A 114 -0.25 6.06 -6.93
C PRO A 114 1.16 5.80 -6.39
N VAL A 115 1.43 6.37 -5.22
CA VAL A 115 2.61 6.10 -4.41
C VAL A 115 2.17 5.52 -3.07
N VAL A 116 2.50 4.26 -2.81
CA VAL A 116 2.28 3.61 -1.51
C VAL A 116 3.51 3.82 -0.64
N ILE A 117 3.33 4.33 0.56
CA ILE A 117 4.43 4.57 1.51
C ILE A 117 4.16 3.79 2.80
N HIS A 118 5.14 3.01 3.24
CA HIS A 118 5.09 2.36 4.54
C HIS A 118 5.56 3.30 5.64
N PHE A 119 4.71 3.53 6.63
CA PHE A 119 5.04 4.27 7.86
C PHE A 119 4.86 3.39 9.09
N GLY A 120 5.48 3.82 10.18
CA GLY A 120 5.47 3.23 11.52
C GLY A 120 6.38 2.01 11.68
N TYR A 121 6.04 1.18 12.67
CA TYR A 121 6.95 0.18 13.19
C TYR A 121 7.23 -0.94 12.19
N CYS A 122 8.51 -1.13 11.88
CA CYS A 122 9.04 -2.30 11.19
C CYS A 122 10.18 -2.86 12.02
N SER A 123 10.13 -4.15 12.37
CA SER A 123 11.10 -4.77 13.30
C SER A 123 12.56 -4.71 12.84
N ALA A 124 12.78 -4.60 11.52
CA ALA A 124 14.10 -4.46 10.93
C ALA A 124 14.36 -3.05 10.36
N GLY A 125 13.42 -2.12 10.54
CA GLY A 125 13.48 -0.76 10.01
C GLY A 125 13.98 0.24 11.05
N ASN A 126 14.51 1.36 10.54
CA ASN A 126 14.93 2.48 11.36
C ASN A 126 13.73 3.38 11.68
N LEU A 127 13.35 3.44 12.97
CA LEU A 127 12.21 4.22 13.45
C LEU A 127 12.35 5.73 13.21
N LYS A 128 13.57 6.24 13.00
CA LYS A 128 13.79 7.66 12.64
C LYS A 128 13.00 8.06 11.39
N PHE A 129 12.77 7.12 10.47
CA PHE A 129 12.10 7.38 9.19
C PHE A 129 10.67 6.82 9.17
N ALA A 130 10.11 6.46 10.32
CA ALA A 130 8.82 5.81 10.40
C ALA A 130 7.64 6.78 10.53
N ASP A 131 7.85 8.03 10.91
CA ASP A 131 6.75 8.95 11.22
C ASP A 131 6.03 9.44 9.94
N PRO A 132 4.69 9.31 9.84
CA PRO A 132 3.94 9.77 8.68
C PRO A 132 3.86 11.30 8.55
N ILE A 133 4.24 12.09 9.57
CA ILE A 133 4.17 13.56 9.51
C ILE A 133 4.93 14.15 8.30
N VAL A 134 6.01 13.49 7.89
CA VAL A 134 6.86 13.91 6.75
C VAL A 134 6.12 13.85 5.40
N LEU A 135 5.04 13.06 5.32
CA LEU A 135 4.21 12.99 4.10
C LEU A 135 3.51 14.32 3.81
N ASP A 136 3.30 15.19 4.81
CA ASP A 136 2.66 16.48 4.59
C ASP A 136 3.36 17.32 3.49
N PHE A 137 4.68 17.43 3.60
CA PHE A 137 5.48 18.25 2.69
C PHE A 137 5.40 17.73 1.24
N ILE A 138 5.54 16.42 1.04
CA ILE A 138 5.52 15.85 -0.32
C ILE A 138 4.09 15.75 -0.89
N ALA A 139 3.06 15.58 -0.05
CA ALA A 139 1.68 15.59 -0.51
C ALA A 139 1.27 16.97 -1.05
N ASP A 140 1.71 18.03 -0.38
CA ASP A 140 1.52 19.43 -0.80
C ASP A 140 2.36 19.78 -2.04
N SER A 141 3.59 19.27 -2.12
CA SER A 141 4.48 19.50 -3.27
C SER A 141 4.04 18.78 -4.55
N PHE A 142 3.34 17.65 -4.42
CA PHE A 142 2.86 16.84 -5.54
C PHE A 142 1.32 16.61 -5.45
N PRO A 143 0.51 17.67 -5.57
CA PRO A 143 -0.94 17.60 -5.31
C PRO A 143 -1.69 16.71 -6.32
N SER A 144 -1.09 16.44 -7.50
CA SER A 144 -1.66 15.55 -8.51
C SER A 144 -1.38 14.07 -8.25
N VAL A 145 -0.46 13.74 -7.34
CA VAL A 145 -0.09 12.38 -6.97
C VAL A 145 -1.01 11.88 -5.88
N THR A 146 -1.55 10.67 -6.06
CA THR A 146 -2.29 9.99 -4.99
C THR A 146 -1.30 9.24 -4.10
N PHE A 147 -1.13 9.73 -2.88
CA PHE A 147 -0.30 9.07 -1.86
C PHE A 147 -1.16 8.15 -1.01
N ILE A 148 -0.64 6.98 -0.69
CA ILE A 148 -1.34 5.95 0.08
C ILE A 148 -0.48 5.59 1.28
N MET A 149 -0.95 5.89 2.48
CA MET A 149 -0.32 5.43 3.70
C MET A 149 -0.67 3.97 3.93
N ALA A 150 0.33 3.10 3.77
CA ALA A 150 0.17 1.70 4.10
C ALA A 150 -0.12 1.53 5.59
N HIS A 151 -0.97 0.57 5.93
CA HIS A 151 -1.37 0.28 7.31
C HIS A 151 -1.97 1.47 8.07
N MET A 152 -2.63 2.39 7.36
CA MET A 152 -3.12 3.68 7.89
C MET A 152 -2.01 4.50 8.57
N GLY A 153 -0.81 4.48 7.97
CA GLY A 153 0.36 5.13 8.54
C GLY A 153 0.91 4.41 9.78
N THR A 154 0.56 3.12 9.95
CA THR A 154 0.64 2.21 11.12
C THR A 154 -0.56 2.20 12.08
N GLY A 155 -1.50 3.16 12.03
CA GLY A 155 -2.80 3.02 12.69
C GLY A 155 -2.77 2.71 14.19
N ARG A 156 -1.69 3.08 14.90
CA ARG A 156 -1.50 2.85 16.35
C ARG A 156 -0.68 3.96 16.99
N GLY A 157 -1.05 4.33 18.22
CA GLY A 157 -0.29 5.28 19.04
C GLY A 157 -0.07 6.63 18.35
N GLY A 158 1.06 7.28 18.62
CA GLY A 158 1.39 8.60 18.05
C GLY A 158 1.45 8.63 16.52
N TYR A 159 1.80 7.52 15.86
CA TYR A 159 1.79 7.45 14.41
C TYR A 159 0.40 7.67 13.82
N TRP A 160 -0.66 7.16 14.49
CA TRP A 160 -2.03 7.38 14.02
C TRP A 160 -2.45 8.85 14.14
N GLU A 161 -2.07 9.52 15.23
CA GLU A 161 -2.35 10.95 15.40
C GLU A 161 -1.69 11.79 14.30
N ASN A 162 -0.43 11.49 13.96
CA ASN A 162 0.26 12.17 12.86
C ASN A 162 -0.35 11.83 11.50
N ALA A 163 -0.69 10.57 11.24
CA ALA A 163 -1.35 10.16 10.01
C ALA A 163 -2.70 10.87 9.81
N LYS A 164 -3.49 11.02 10.89
CA LYS A 164 -4.76 11.76 10.87
C LYS A 164 -4.57 13.22 10.48
N MET A 165 -3.60 13.91 11.08
CA MET A 165 -3.32 15.32 10.76
C MET A 165 -2.95 15.50 9.29
N VAL A 166 -2.09 14.62 8.76
CA VAL A 166 -1.68 14.68 7.35
C VAL A 166 -2.85 14.38 6.41
N ALA A 167 -3.64 13.34 6.67
CA ALA A 167 -4.79 12.98 5.83
C ALA A 167 -5.94 14.00 5.90
N LEU A 168 -6.07 14.72 7.02
CA LEU A 168 -7.02 15.80 7.20
C LEU A 168 -6.65 17.02 6.35
N LYS A 169 -5.35 17.37 6.31
CA LYS A 169 -4.84 18.52 5.54
C LYS A 169 -4.81 18.25 4.04
N ASN A 170 -4.52 17.01 3.63
CA ASN A 170 -4.19 16.67 2.24
C ASN A 170 -5.24 15.74 1.59
N ASP A 171 -6.02 16.26 0.64
CA ASP A 171 -7.08 15.50 -0.06
C ASP A 171 -6.54 14.38 -0.97
N ASN A 172 -5.29 14.49 -1.41
CA ASN A 172 -4.60 13.49 -2.23
C ASN A 172 -3.99 12.33 -1.41
N VAL A 173 -4.23 12.28 -0.09
CA VAL A 173 -3.78 11.22 0.81
C VAL A 173 -4.91 10.22 1.08
N TYR A 174 -4.60 8.95 0.85
CA TYR A 174 -5.47 7.79 1.05
C TYR A 174 -4.89 6.89 2.15
N LEU A 175 -5.75 6.10 2.79
CA LEU A 175 -5.39 5.22 3.90
C LEU A 175 -5.67 3.76 3.54
N GLU A 176 -4.67 2.90 3.67
CA GLU A 176 -4.78 1.46 3.39
C GLU A 176 -4.90 0.64 4.69
N THR A 177 -5.81 -0.32 4.75
CA THR A 177 -6.34 -0.86 6.02
C THR A 177 -5.54 -1.97 6.70
N SER A 178 -4.61 -2.63 6.02
CA SER A 178 -3.90 -3.80 6.58
C SER A 178 -3.26 -3.49 7.93
N TRP A 179 -3.26 -4.45 8.85
CA TRP A 179 -2.76 -4.30 10.24
C TRP A 179 -3.52 -3.31 11.14
N ALA A 180 -4.34 -2.43 10.59
CA ALA A 180 -5.12 -1.47 11.36
C ALA A 180 -6.16 -2.19 12.25
N PRO A 181 -6.37 -1.73 13.49
CA PRO A 181 -7.48 -2.19 14.31
C PRO A 181 -8.84 -1.75 13.74
N PRO A 182 -9.93 -2.52 13.90
CA PRO A 182 -11.27 -2.13 13.44
C PRO A 182 -11.70 -0.72 13.89
N LYS A 183 -11.42 -0.35 15.15
CA LYS A 183 -11.74 0.99 15.69
C LYS A 183 -11.09 2.12 14.89
N VAL A 184 -9.84 1.92 14.46
CA VAL A 184 -9.08 2.91 13.68
C VAL A 184 -9.66 3.04 12.27
N ILE A 185 -10.10 1.93 11.68
CA ILE A 185 -10.77 1.93 10.38
C ILE A 185 -12.11 2.67 10.47
N THR A 186 -12.93 2.40 11.49
CA THR A 186 -14.19 3.12 11.72
C THR A 186 -13.96 4.61 11.93
N GLU A 187 -12.95 4.99 12.73
CA GLU A 187 -12.58 6.40 12.95
C GLU A 187 -12.16 7.06 11.63
N ALA A 188 -11.31 6.41 10.84
CA ALA A 188 -10.86 6.92 9.55
C ALA A 188 -12.03 7.16 8.58
N VAL A 189 -12.97 6.23 8.49
CA VAL A 189 -14.18 6.38 7.65
C VAL A 189 -15.02 7.58 8.13
N ALA A 190 -15.21 7.72 9.44
CA ALA A 190 -15.98 8.82 10.02
C ALA A 190 -15.33 10.20 9.77
N MET A 191 -14.00 10.28 9.77
CA MET A 191 -13.27 11.53 9.59
C MET A 191 -13.05 11.90 8.13
N PHE A 192 -12.75 10.92 7.27
CA PHE A 192 -12.22 11.15 5.93
C PHE A 192 -13.13 10.68 4.79
N GLY A 193 -14.25 10.04 5.13
CA GLY A 193 -15.12 9.35 4.19
C GLY A 193 -14.59 7.98 3.80
N ASP A 194 -15.47 7.14 3.26
CA ASP A 194 -15.12 5.80 2.78
C ASP A 194 -14.36 5.83 1.44
N GLU A 195 -14.46 6.89 0.65
CA GLU A 195 -13.87 7.01 -0.69
C GLU A 195 -12.33 7.09 -0.70
N ARG A 196 -11.71 7.45 0.44
CA ARG A 196 -10.24 7.55 0.61
C ARG A 196 -9.62 6.35 1.33
N ILE A 197 -10.42 5.33 1.61
CA ILE A 197 -9.98 4.13 2.32
C ILE A 197 -9.85 2.96 1.35
N LEU A 198 -8.73 2.24 1.42
CA LEU A 198 -8.41 1.11 0.56
C LEU A 198 -8.23 -0.15 1.40
N PHE A 199 -8.90 -1.23 1.01
CA PHE A 199 -8.59 -2.53 1.57
C PHE A 199 -7.20 -3.00 1.13
N GLY A 200 -6.44 -3.54 2.08
CA GLY A 200 -5.29 -4.38 1.80
C GLY A 200 -5.07 -5.37 2.94
N SER A 201 -4.39 -6.48 2.64
CA SER A 201 -4.14 -7.53 3.63
C SER A 201 -2.71 -7.58 4.15
N ASP A 202 -1.73 -7.10 3.39
CA ASP A 202 -0.30 -7.36 3.60
C ASP A 202 0.05 -8.87 3.58
N TYR A 203 -0.64 -9.65 2.75
CA TYR A 203 -0.34 -11.07 2.54
C TYR A 203 1.09 -11.26 1.97
N PRO A 204 1.90 -12.21 2.47
CA PRO A 204 1.57 -13.29 3.40
C PRO A 204 1.90 -12.99 4.88
N PHE A 205 2.22 -11.74 5.24
CA PHE A 205 2.58 -11.41 6.62
C PHE A 205 1.36 -11.52 7.55
N LYS A 206 0.19 -11.14 7.02
CA LYS A 206 -1.13 -11.30 7.63
C LYS A 206 -2.01 -12.25 6.81
N SER A 207 -3.04 -12.78 7.46
CA SER A 207 -4.03 -13.62 6.80
C SER A 207 -5.05 -12.76 6.07
N LEU A 208 -5.30 -13.06 4.80
CA LEU A 208 -6.36 -12.42 4.02
C LEU A 208 -7.73 -12.56 4.71
N SER A 209 -8.04 -13.73 5.27
CA SER A 209 -9.31 -13.96 5.97
C SER A 209 -9.48 -13.07 7.19
N GLU A 210 -8.42 -12.86 7.96
CA GLU A 210 -8.45 -12.02 9.16
C GLU A 210 -8.66 -10.56 8.78
N GLU A 211 -7.91 -10.06 7.79
CA GLU A 211 -8.03 -8.66 7.36
C GLU A 211 -9.38 -8.39 6.68
N LEU A 212 -9.91 -9.32 5.87
CA LEU A 212 -11.27 -9.22 5.34
C LEU A 212 -12.32 -9.23 6.46
N GLY A 213 -12.18 -10.13 7.43
CA GLY A 213 -13.07 -10.22 8.59
C GLY A 213 -13.13 -8.94 9.41
N LYS A 214 -12.03 -8.17 9.49
CA LYS A 214 -12.04 -6.85 10.14
C LYS A 214 -12.96 -5.87 9.42
N ILE A 215 -12.93 -5.84 8.09
CA ILE A 215 -13.74 -4.89 7.31
C ILE A 215 -15.21 -5.32 7.31
N THR A 216 -15.49 -6.61 7.08
CA THR A 216 -16.86 -7.11 6.97
C THR A 216 -17.62 -7.14 8.30
N SER A 217 -16.91 -7.06 9.43
CA SER A 217 -17.52 -6.94 10.76
C SER A 217 -17.75 -5.50 11.22
N LEU A 218 -17.34 -4.49 10.44
CA LEU A 218 -17.61 -3.10 10.77
C LEU A 218 -19.10 -2.79 10.59
N ASN A 219 -19.65 -1.99 11.52
CA ASN A 219 -20.99 -1.45 11.40
C ASN A 219 -21.01 -0.25 10.44
N LEU A 220 -20.80 -0.52 9.14
CA LEU A 220 -20.81 0.46 8.06
C LEU A 220 -21.92 0.11 7.05
N PRO A 221 -22.45 1.10 6.31
CA PRO A 221 -23.34 0.83 5.17
C PRO A 221 -22.69 -0.12 4.17
N ASN A 222 -23.51 -0.95 3.51
CA ASN A 222 -23.01 -1.92 2.52
C ASN A 222 -22.25 -1.23 1.39
N GLU A 223 -22.68 -0.04 0.99
CA GLU A 223 -22.03 0.78 -0.03
C GLU A 223 -20.61 1.17 0.40
N SER A 224 -20.42 1.51 1.67
CA SER A 224 -19.09 1.82 2.22
C SER A 224 -18.20 0.58 2.24
N LEU A 225 -18.73 -0.58 2.64
CA LEU A 225 -17.98 -1.84 2.61
C LEU A 225 -17.54 -2.19 1.17
N ILE A 226 -18.44 -2.04 0.20
CA ILE A 226 -18.16 -2.29 -1.22
C ILE A 226 -17.07 -1.34 -1.76
N ARG A 227 -17.13 -0.05 -1.40
CA ARG A 227 -16.11 0.93 -1.79
C ARG A 227 -14.74 0.59 -1.25
N ILE A 228 -14.66 0.34 0.05
CA ILE A 228 -13.41 0.01 0.75
C ILE A 228 -12.80 -1.27 0.21
N LEU A 229 -13.61 -2.31 0.05
CA LEU A 229 -13.14 -3.64 -0.37
C LEU A 229 -12.71 -3.72 -1.83
N GLY A 230 -13.16 -2.82 -2.70
CA GLY A 230 -12.79 -2.92 -4.12
C GLY A 230 -12.99 -1.69 -4.98
N GLU A 231 -14.09 -0.94 -4.86
CA GLU A 231 -14.40 0.10 -5.86
C GLU A 231 -13.40 1.26 -5.85
N ASN A 232 -12.91 1.65 -4.67
CA ASN A 232 -11.92 2.72 -4.56
C ASN A 232 -10.61 2.33 -5.26
N ALA A 233 -10.14 1.11 -5.02
CA ALA A 233 -8.96 0.54 -5.67
C ALA A 233 -9.14 0.45 -7.20
N LYS A 234 -10.30 -0.03 -7.67
CA LYS A 234 -10.64 -0.09 -9.10
C LYS A 234 -10.65 1.30 -9.75
N LYS A 235 -11.29 2.27 -9.11
CA LYS A 235 -11.38 3.66 -9.59
C LYS A 235 -9.97 4.25 -9.76
N LEU A 236 -9.12 4.03 -8.77
CA LEU A 236 -7.74 4.52 -8.77
C LEU A 236 -6.90 3.86 -9.88
N LEU A 237 -6.94 2.54 -10.01
CA LEU A 237 -6.14 1.82 -11.00
C LEU A 237 -6.65 2.02 -12.43
N ARG A 238 -7.95 2.21 -12.63
CA ARG A 238 -8.52 2.58 -13.93
C ARG A 238 -8.00 3.94 -14.41
N ARG A 239 -7.83 4.92 -13.50
CA ARG A 239 -7.23 6.22 -13.82
C ARG A 239 -5.81 6.05 -14.36
N VAL A 240 -5.02 5.17 -13.76
CA VAL A 240 -3.65 4.87 -14.23
C VAL A 240 -3.67 4.30 -15.65
N ARG A 241 -4.50 3.29 -15.91
CA ARG A 241 -4.59 2.62 -17.22
C ARG A 241 -5.06 3.56 -18.32
N ASN A 242 -6.05 4.41 -18.03
CA ASN A 242 -6.58 5.39 -18.99
C ASN A 242 -5.50 6.41 -19.42
N VAL A 243 -4.64 6.82 -18.48
CA VAL A 243 -3.56 7.79 -18.73
C VAL A 243 -2.42 7.17 -19.52
N GLN A 244 -2.18 5.88 -19.34
CA GLN A 244 -1.10 5.16 -20.00
C GLN A 244 -1.50 4.58 -21.36
N GLY A 245 -2.73 4.80 -21.82
CA GLY A 245 -3.19 4.38 -23.16
C GLY A 245 -3.44 2.87 -23.29
N ALA A 246 -3.64 2.15 -22.18
CA ALA A 246 -3.98 0.74 -22.22
C ALA A 246 -5.47 0.55 -22.54
N LEU A 247 -5.82 0.73 -23.82
CA LEU A 247 -6.99 0.09 -24.44
C LEU A 247 -6.53 -1.20 -25.11
N ARG A 248 -6.76 -2.33 -24.44
CA ARG A 248 -7.29 -3.60 -24.95
C ARG A 248 -7.26 -4.64 -23.84
#